data_AF-A0A7C7NW53-F1
#
_entry.id   AF-A0A7C7NW53-F1
#
_cell.length_a   1.000
_cell.length_b   1.000
_cell.length_c   1.000
_cell.angle_alpha   90.00
_cell.angle_beta   90.00
_cell.angle_gamma   90.00
#
_symmetry.space_group_name_H-M   'P 1'
#
loop_
_entity.id
_entity.type
_entity.pdbx_description
1 polymer ?
#
loop_
_entity_poly.entity_id
_entity_poly.type
_entity_poly.pdbx_seq_one_letter_code
_entity_poly.pdbx_strand_id
1 'polypeptide(L)'
;MQFGLFYEWPNPTLRDWKTLYEEGVEEIQYSEEMGFDYCLIAEHHFSNYGNSPAPLLQALHIGQQTKRLKIATGILVLPIWQPLRLAEEVAVLDNLIDGRFICGVGRGYQPHEFGRFGVTVPESRQRFSESLEVMIKAWTQDESFTYDGEYIKIPN
;
A
#
# COMPACT_ATOMS: atom_id res chain seq x y z
N MET A 1 9.73 3.90 22.66
CA MET A 1 9.70 4.72 21.41
C MET A 1 9.95 3.76 20.26
N GLN A 2 9.24 3.90 19.15
CA GLN A 2 9.46 3.09 17.95
C GLN A 2 10.00 3.98 16.82
N PHE A 3 10.88 3.42 15.98
CA PHE A 3 11.52 4.16 14.88
C PHE A 3 11.35 3.40 13.56
N GLY A 4 11.16 4.15 12.47
CA GLY A 4 10.98 3.57 11.15
C GLY A 4 11.57 4.41 10.02
N LEU A 5 11.75 3.78 8.87
CA LEU A 5 12.15 4.43 7.61
C LEU A 5 10.94 4.63 6.70
N PHE A 6 10.96 5.66 5.86
CA PHE A 6 9.94 5.88 4.84
C PHE A 6 10.59 5.87 3.46
N TYR A 7 10.14 4.97 2.58
CA TYR A 7 10.63 4.81 1.22
C TYR A 7 9.60 5.28 0.20
N GLU A 8 9.99 6.30 -0.56
CA GLU A 8 9.26 6.80 -1.73
C GLU A 8 9.84 6.26 -3.05
N TRP A 9 11.06 5.70 -3.03
CA TRP A 9 11.82 5.29 -4.22
C TRP A 9 12.07 6.44 -5.22
N PRO A 10 12.67 7.55 -4.79
CA PRO A 10 12.90 8.69 -5.67
C PRO A 10 13.85 8.34 -6.82
N ASN A 11 13.50 8.73 -8.04
CA ASN A 11 14.31 8.45 -9.22
C ASN A 11 14.41 9.65 -10.19
N PRO A 12 14.89 10.82 -9.72
CA PRO A 12 14.91 12.04 -10.52
C PRO A 12 15.78 11.93 -11.79
N THR A 13 16.78 11.04 -11.77
CA THR A 13 17.72 10.81 -12.89
C THR A 13 17.36 9.62 -13.77
N LEU A 14 16.20 8.98 -13.53
CA LEU A 14 15.69 7.84 -14.32
C LEU A 14 16.68 6.67 -14.42
N ARG A 15 17.26 6.31 -13.27
CA ARG A 15 18.06 5.09 -13.09
C ARG A 15 17.21 3.86 -13.40
N ASP A 16 17.91 2.77 -13.73
CA ASP A 16 17.29 1.46 -13.89
C ASP A 16 16.51 1.06 -12.61
N TRP A 17 15.29 0.57 -12.80
CA TRP A 17 14.37 0.29 -11.69
C TRP A 17 14.85 -0.90 -10.85
N LYS A 18 15.50 -1.89 -11.48
CA LYS A 18 16.02 -3.04 -10.74
C LYS A 18 17.09 -2.58 -9.75
N THR A 19 18.07 -1.80 -10.20
CA THR A 19 19.10 -1.25 -9.31
C THR A 19 18.51 -0.39 -8.20
N LEU A 20 17.53 0.48 -8.52
CA LEU A 20 16.86 1.30 -7.51
C LEU A 20 16.19 0.45 -6.42
N TYR A 21 15.52 -0.64 -6.80
CA TYR A 21 14.86 -1.52 -5.84
C TYR A 21 15.86 -2.35 -5.04
N GLU A 22 16.91 -2.87 -5.66
CA GLU A 22 17.96 -3.64 -4.98
C GLU A 22 18.65 -2.79 -3.89
N GLU A 23 19.08 -1.57 -4.24
CA GLU A 23 19.73 -0.66 -3.28
C GLU A 23 18.80 -0.28 -2.12
N GLY A 24 17.55 0.07 -2.39
CA GLY A 24 16.61 0.44 -1.32
C GLY A 24 16.26 -0.75 -0.41
N VAL A 25 16.22 -1.98 -0.94
CA VAL A 25 16.05 -3.19 -0.12
C VAL A 25 17.27 -3.42 0.76
N GLU A 26 18.49 -3.26 0.24
CA GLU A 26 19.72 -3.35 1.04
C GLU A 26 19.70 -2.35 2.20
N GLU A 27 19.35 -1.09 1.94
CA GLU A 27 19.22 -0.07 2.98
C GLU A 27 18.16 -0.44 4.04
N ILE A 28 17.03 -1.01 3.62
CA ILE A 28 15.98 -1.48 4.54
C ILE A 28 16.48 -2.66 5.39
N GLN A 29 17.24 -3.59 4.82
CA GLN A 29 17.86 -4.69 5.59
C GLN A 29 18.84 -4.15 6.63
N TYR A 30 19.69 -3.18 6.27
CA TYR A 30 20.56 -2.52 7.24
C TYR A 30 19.77 -1.80 8.35
N SER A 31 18.61 -1.22 8.03
CA SER A 31 17.75 -0.61 9.05
C SER A 31 17.26 -1.60 10.10
N GLU A 32 16.96 -2.84 9.68
CA GLU A 32 16.57 -3.92 10.59
C GLU A 32 17.72 -4.29 11.53
N GLU A 33 18.95 -4.38 11.00
CA GLU A 33 20.18 -4.63 11.78
C GLU A 33 20.47 -3.52 12.80
N MET A 34 20.15 -2.27 12.45
CA MET A 34 20.29 -1.11 13.34
C MET A 34 19.17 -1.00 14.38
N GLY A 35 18.19 -1.91 14.37
CA GLY A 35 17.15 -1.99 15.39
C GLY A 35 15.88 -1.21 15.07
N PHE A 36 15.65 -0.79 13.83
CA PHE A 36 14.39 -0.14 13.44
C PHE A 36 13.20 -1.10 13.60
N ASP A 37 12.02 -0.55 13.84
CA ASP A 37 10.80 -1.30 14.11
C ASP A 37 9.97 -1.55 12.85
N TYR A 38 9.98 -0.59 11.91
CA TYR A 38 9.18 -0.67 10.68
C TYR A 38 9.78 0.09 9.51
N CYS A 39 9.41 -0.30 8.28
CA CYS A 39 9.57 0.52 7.09
C CYS A 39 8.19 0.87 6.52
N LEU A 40 7.97 2.12 6.12
CA LEU A 40 6.80 2.52 5.34
C LEU A 40 7.15 2.61 3.85
N ILE A 41 6.20 2.21 3.01
CA ILE A 41 6.30 2.26 1.56
C ILE A 41 5.22 3.23 1.06
N ALA A 42 5.63 4.24 0.28
CA ALA A 42 4.68 5.17 -0.35
C ALA A 42 3.95 4.50 -1.52
N GLU A 43 2.84 5.08 -1.95
CA GLU A 43 2.22 4.75 -3.24
C GLU A 43 2.25 5.98 -4.12
N HIS A 44 2.84 5.85 -5.30
CA HIS A 44 2.94 6.92 -6.29
C HIS A 44 2.89 6.37 -7.70
N HIS A 45 2.26 7.12 -8.60
CA HIS A 45 2.02 6.68 -9.97
C HIS A 45 2.45 7.75 -10.96
N PHE A 46 2.97 7.31 -12.11
CA PHE A 46 3.26 8.20 -13.26
C PHE A 46 4.23 9.37 -12.96
N SER A 47 5.05 9.23 -11.92
CA SER A 47 6.00 10.24 -11.47
C SER A 47 7.33 9.59 -11.12
N ASN A 48 8.43 10.30 -11.35
CA ASN A 48 9.76 9.91 -10.90
C ASN A 48 10.10 10.46 -9.50
N TYR A 49 9.15 11.17 -8.87
CA TYR A 49 9.21 11.54 -7.45
C TYR A 49 9.20 10.30 -6.55
N GLY A 50 8.38 9.30 -6.91
CA GLY A 50 8.35 8.03 -6.23
C GLY A 50 8.02 6.89 -7.17
N ASN A 51 8.99 6.01 -7.43
CA ASN A 51 8.82 4.80 -8.25
C ASN A 51 8.17 3.69 -7.44
N SER A 52 6.97 3.95 -6.92
CA SER A 52 6.23 3.09 -6.02
C SER A 52 4.80 2.79 -6.46
N PRO A 53 4.56 2.32 -7.71
CA PRO A 53 3.20 2.09 -8.19
C PRO A 53 2.58 0.77 -7.68
N ALA A 54 3.38 -0.11 -7.07
CA ALA A 54 2.97 -1.43 -6.62
C ALA A 54 3.44 -1.73 -5.18
N PRO A 55 2.94 -0.96 -4.18
CA PRO A 55 3.45 -1.01 -2.81
C PRO A 55 3.30 -2.41 -2.16
N LEU A 56 2.26 -3.19 -2.50
CA LEU A 56 2.10 -4.55 -1.95
C LEU A 56 3.13 -5.55 -2.48
N LEU A 57 3.54 -5.43 -3.74
CA LEU A 57 4.61 -6.27 -4.31
C LEU A 57 5.96 -5.93 -3.69
N GLN A 58 6.22 -4.64 -3.48
CA GLN A 58 7.42 -4.18 -2.80
C GLN A 58 7.42 -4.63 -1.33
N ALA A 59 6.27 -4.54 -0.65
CA ALA A 59 6.11 -5.00 0.72
C ALA A 59 6.39 -6.50 0.85
N LEU A 60 5.85 -7.32 -0.07
CA LEU A 60 6.14 -8.75 -0.11
C LEU A 60 7.64 -9.01 -0.29
N HIS A 61 8.27 -8.31 -1.24
CA HIS A 61 9.69 -8.47 -1.50
C HIS A 61 10.54 -8.13 -0.26
N ILE A 62 10.30 -6.99 0.37
CA ILE A 62 10.98 -6.59 1.62
C ILE A 62 10.70 -7.60 2.74
N GLY A 63 9.46 -8.07 2.87
CA GLY A 63 9.06 -9.06 3.85
C GLY A 63 9.81 -10.38 3.72
N GLN A 64 10.09 -10.84 2.50
CA GLN A 64 10.89 -12.04 2.27
C GLN A 64 12.38 -11.85 2.57
N GLN A 65 12.86 -10.61 2.63
CA GLN A 65 14.27 -10.27 2.86
C GLN A 65 14.57 -9.84 4.30
N THR A 66 13.55 -9.74 5.15
CA THR A 66 13.64 -9.29 6.56
C THR A 66 12.97 -10.30 7.49
N LYS A 67 13.33 -10.30 8.78
CA LYS A 67 12.83 -11.32 9.74
C LYS A 67 11.93 -10.78 10.84
N ARG A 68 12.17 -9.55 11.27
CA ARG A 68 11.52 -8.87 12.41
C ARG A 68 10.82 -7.58 11.99
N LEU A 69 11.36 -6.89 11.00
CA LEU A 69 10.90 -5.59 10.54
C LEU A 69 9.43 -5.67 10.14
N LYS A 70 8.60 -4.75 10.67
CA LYS A 70 7.23 -4.59 10.20
C LYS A 70 7.22 -3.79 8.91
N ILE A 71 6.36 -4.16 7.97
CA ILE A 71 6.26 -3.46 6.70
C ILE A 71 4.91 -2.76 6.65
N ALA A 72 4.93 -1.44 6.51
CA ALA A 72 3.76 -0.61 6.46
C ALA A 72 3.61 0.05 5.09
N THR A 73 2.38 0.36 4.71
CA THR A 73 2.12 1.33 3.64
C THR A 73 1.88 2.71 4.25
N GLY A 74 2.45 3.74 3.64
CA GLY A 74 2.30 5.14 4.04
C GLY A 74 2.06 6.02 2.82
N ILE A 75 1.06 5.74 1.98
CA ILE A 75 -0.17 4.97 2.23
C ILE A 75 -0.60 4.16 0.99
N LEU A 76 -1.54 3.22 1.16
CA LEU A 76 -2.39 2.76 0.05
C LEU A 76 -3.48 3.81 -0.23
N VAL A 77 -3.59 4.24 -1.49
CA VAL A 77 -4.53 5.28 -1.94
C VAL A 77 -5.88 4.66 -2.30
N LEU A 78 -6.71 4.35 -1.29
CA LEU A 78 -7.92 3.54 -1.48
C LEU A 78 -8.87 3.98 -2.61
N PRO A 79 -9.04 5.27 -2.94
CA PRO A 79 -9.97 5.67 -4.00
C PRO A 79 -9.66 5.11 -5.40
N ILE A 80 -8.42 4.69 -5.67
CA ILE A 80 -8.01 4.14 -6.97
C ILE A 80 -7.91 2.61 -6.99
N TRP A 81 -8.17 1.94 -5.86
CA TRP A 81 -8.16 0.49 -5.74
C TRP A 81 -9.57 -0.11 -5.87
N GLN A 82 -9.64 -1.37 -6.32
CA GLN A 82 -10.82 -2.20 -6.09
C GLN A 82 -10.72 -2.77 -4.66
N PRO A 83 -11.64 -2.43 -3.74
CA PRO A 83 -11.45 -2.65 -2.30
C PRO A 83 -11.51 -4.12 -1.87
N LEU A 84 -12.36 -4.96 -2.49
CA LEU A 84 -12.41 -6.39 -2.19
C LEU A 84 -11.11 -7.07 -2.61
N ARG A 85 -10.63 -6.76 -3.82
CA ARG A 85 -9.37 -7.28 -4.33
C ARG A 85 -8.20 -6.82 -3.47
N LEU A 86 -8.20 -5.56 -3.04
CA LEU A 86 -7.17 -5.05 -2.15
C LEU A 86 -7.22 -5.75 -0.78
N ALA A 87 -8.40 -6.01 -0.24
CA ALA A 87 -8.56 -6.76 1.01
C ALA A 87 -7.97 -8.18 0.90
N GLU A 88 -8.23 -8.88 -0.21
CA GLU A 88 -7.64 -10.20 -0.49
C GLU A 88 -6.11 -10.12 -0.60
N GLU A 89 -5.57 -9.17 -1.37
CA GLU A 89 -4.12 -9.02 -1.57
C GLU A 89 -3.40 -8.70 -0.26
N VAL A 90 -3.99 -7.83 0.57
CA VAL A 90 -3.46 -7.53 1.91
C VAL A 90 -3.50 -8.76 2.81
N ALA A 91 -4.58 -9.55 2.80
CA ALA A 91 -4.67 -10.77 3.59
C ALA A 91 -3.63 -11.82 3.16
N VAL A 92 -3.42 -11.99 1.86
CA VAL A 92 -2.37 -12.86 1.31
C VAL A 92 -1.00 -12.37 1.73
N LEU A 93 -0.72 -11.08 1.56
CA LEU A 93 0.56 -10.49 1.96
C LEU A 93 0.83 -10.73 3.45
N ASP A 94 -0.12 -10.41 4.32
CA ASP A 94 0.04 -10.54 5.76
C ASP A 94 0.39 -11.98 6.17
N ASN A 95 -0.26 -12.98 5.57
CA ASN A 95 0.08 -14.39 5.79
C ASN A 95 1.47 -14.76 5.24
N LEU A 96 1.85 -14.25 4.06
CA LEU A 96 3.15 -14.54 3.44
C LEU A 96 4.34 -13.92 4.19
N ILE A 97 4.10 -12.92 5.04
CA ILE A 97 5.14 -12.25 5.82
C ILE A 97 4.92 -12.39 7.33
N ASP A 98 4.21 -13.44 7.76
CA ASP A 98 4.01 -13.84 9.16
C ASP A 98 3.38 -12.75 10.05
N GLY A 99 2.34 -12.07 9.55
CA GLY A 99 1.59 -11.07 10.33
C GLY A 99 2.33 -9.74 10.53
N ARG A 100 3.40 -9.49 9.76
CA ARG A 100 4.24 -8.30 9.90
C ARG A 100 3.75 -7.11 9.06
N PHE A 101 2.64 -7.24 8.33
CA PHE A 101 2.13 -6.15 7.52
C PHE A 101 1.32 -5.15 8.37
N ILE A 102 1.50 -3.86 8.11
CA ILE A 102 0.67 -2.78 8.66
C ILE A 102 0.00 -2.07 7.48
N CYS A 103 -1.30 -2.34 7.29
CA CYS A 103 -2.08 -1.74 6.22
C CYS A 103 -2.41 -0.27 6.52
N GLY A 104 -1.48 0.63 6.18
CA GLY A 104 -1.70 2.07 6.26
C GLY A 104 -2.36 2.58 4.98
N VAL A 105 -3.51 3.25 5.15
CA VAL A 105 -4.39 3.66 4.07
C VAL A 105 -4.65 5.15 4.12
N GLY A 106 -5.04 5.74 3.01
CA GLY A 106 -5.54 7.10 3.01
C GLY A 106 -6.14 7.52 1.68
N ARG A 107 -6.50 8.81 1.63
CA ARG A 107 -7.33 9.35 0.56
C ARG A 107 -6.57 9.66 -0.72
N GLY A 108 -5.27 9.96 -0.63
CA GLY A 108 -4.52 10.55 -1.74
C GLY A 108 -4.95 11.99 -2.06
N TYR A 109 -4.14 12.67 -2.86
CA TYR A 109 -4.34 14.11 -3.14
C TYR A 109 -3.87 14.57 -4.53
N GLN A 110 -3.24 13.70 -5.33
CA GLN A 110 -2.56 14.07 -6.57
C GLN A 110 -3.52 14.01 -7.78
N PRO A 111 -4.01 15.12 -8.34
CA PRO A 111 -5.01 15.08 -9.42
C PRO A 111 -4.50 14.38 -10.68
N HIS A 112 -3.20 14.48 -10.95
CA HIS A 112 -2.57 13.90 -12.12
C HIS A 112 -2.54 12.35 -12.06
N GLU A 113 -2.38 11.76 -10.87
CA GLU A 113 -2.47 10.32 -10.68
C GLU A 113 -3.92 9.86 -10.82
N PHE A 114 -4.82 10.52 -10.09
CA PHE A 114 -6.25 10.21 -10.00
C PHE A 114 -6.92 10.16 -11.37
N GLY A 115 -6.71 11.18 -12.21
CA GLY A 115 -7.35 11.28 -13.52
C GLY A 115 -7.01 10.11 -14.46
N ARG A 116 -5.84 9.46 -14.29
CA ARG A 116 -5.42 8.31 -15.10
C ARG A 116 -6.09 7.01 -14.68
N PHE A 117 -6.60 6.94 -13.45
CA PHE A 117 -7.43 5.85 -12.94
C PHE A 117 -8.94 6.14 -13.08
N GLY A 118 -9.32 7.23 -13.75
CA GLY A 118 -10.73 7.59 -13.94
C GLY A 118 -11.43 8.05 -12.67
N VAL A 119 -10.69 8.52 -11.67
CA VAL A 119 -11.21 9.03 -10.39
C VAL A 119 -10.90 10.51 -10.29
N THR A 120 -11.78 11.28 -9.64
CA THR A 120 -11.51 12.70 -9.36
C THR A 120 -11.20 12.94 -7.89
N VAL A 121 -10.42 13.99 -7.58
CA VAL A 121 -10.10 14.34 -6.18
C VAL A 121 -11.35 14.64 -5.35
N PRO A 122 -12.41 15.30 -5.86
CA PRO A 122 -13.67 15.45 -5.11
C PRO A 122 -14.33 14.13 -4.70
N GLU A 123 -14.31 13.11 -5.56
CA GLU A 123 -14.88 11.77 -5.26
C GLU A 123 -14.08 11.02 -4.18
N SER A 124 -12.80 11.37 -4.00
CA SER A 124 -11.85 10.62 -3.17
C SER A 124 -12.33 10.40 -1.72
N ARG A 125 -13.07 11.35 -1.14
CA ARG A 125 -13.55 11.23 0.25
C ARG A 125 -14.56 10.10 0.41
N GLN A 126 -15.54 10.05 -0.48
CA GLN A 126 -16.60 9.05 -0.40
C GLN A 126 -16.06 7.68 -0.81
N ARG A 127 -15.30 7.60 -1.91
CA ARG A 127 -14.59 6.37 -2.30
C ARG A 127 -13.69 5.81 -1.20
N PHE A 128 -12.91 6.65 -0.52
CA PHE A 128 -12.09 6.22 0.61
C PHE A 128 -12.93 5.60 1.73
N SER A 129 -14.03 6.26 2.10
CA SER A 129 -14.89 5.80 3.20
C SER A 129 -15.55 4.46 2.88
N GLU A 130 -16.09 4.33 1.67
CA GLU A 130 -16.70 3.09 1.19
C GLU A 130 -15.68 1.96 1.03
N SER A 131 -14.50 2.24 0.45
CA SER A 131 -13.43 1.25 0.31
C SER A 131 -12.97 0.73 1.67
N LEU A 132 -12.77 1.62 2.65
CA LEU A 132 -12.35 1.24 3.99
C LEU A 132 -13.39 0.36 4.68
N GLU A 133 -14.68 0.71 4.58
CA GLU A 133 -15.77 -0.09 5.15
C GLU A 133 -15.80 -1.50 4.54
N VAL A 134 -15.72 -1.59 3.21
CA VAL A 134 -15.71 -2.87 2.50
C VAL A 134 -14.50 -3.73 2.90
N MET A 135 -13.30 -3.14 3.00
CA MET A 135 -12.11 -3.87 3.42
C MET A 135 -12.24 -4.40 4.85
N ILE A 136 -12.73 -3.57 5.79
CA ILE A 136 -12.95 -3.99 7.18
C ILE A 136 -13.99 -5.12 7.23
N LYS A 137 -15.10 -5.02 6.49
CA LYS A 137 -16.11 -6.09 6.41
C LYS A 137 -15.49 -7.38 5.89
N ALA A 138 -14.68 -7.32 4.82
CA ALA A 138 -14.02 -8.48 4.24
C ALA A 138 -13.09 -9.22 5.21
N TRP A 139 -12.46 -8.52 6.16
CA TRP A 139 -11.57 -9.15 7.14
C TRP A 139 -12.25 -9.58 8.45
N THR A 140 -13.45 -9.05 8.74
CA THR A 140 -14.06 -9.20 10.09
C THR A 140 -15.40 -9.92 10.10
N GLN A 141 -16.03 -10.11 8.94
CA GLN A 141 -17.28 -10.87 8.85
C GLN A 141 -16.98 -12.34 8.54
N ASP A 142 -17.61 -13.25 9.28
CA ASP A 142 -17.53 -14.69 9.04
C ASP A 142 -18.45 -15.14 7.89
N GLU A 143 -19.44 -14.33 7.55
CA GLU A 143 -20.43 -14.59 6.50
C GLU A 143 -20.25 -13.64 5.30
N SER A 144 -20.73 -14.07 4.13
CA SER A 144 -20.81 -13.21 2.93
C SER A 144 -21.65 -11.96 3.20
N PHE A 145 -21.24 -10.82 2.64
CA PHE A 145 -21.96 -9.55 2.78
C PHE A 145 -22.21 -8.88 1.43
N THR A 146 -23.26 -8.07 1.38
CA THR A 146 -23.50 -7.12 0.29
C THR A 146 -23.08 -5.72 0.66
N TYR A 147 -22.92 -4.88 -0.35
CA TYR A 147 -22.60 -3.47 -0.18
C TYR A 147 -23.23 -2.65 -1.31
N ASP A 148 -23.95 -1.59 -0.95
CA ASP A 148 -24.66 -0.74 -1.92
C ASP A 148 -24.30 0.74 -1.71
N GLY A 149 -23.02 1.07 -1.94
CA GLY A 149 -22.49 2.43 -1.84
C GLY A 149 -22.70 3.25 -3.12
N GLU A 150 -22.29 4.51 -3.11
CA GLU A 150 -22.35 5.38 -4.29
C GLU A 150 -21.36 4.90 -5.38
N TYR A 151 -20.17 4.48 -4.99
CA TYR A 151 -19.09 4.07 -5.89
C TYR A 151 -18.82 2.57 -5.90
N ILE A 152 -19.11 1.88 -4.79
CA ILE A 152 -18.86 0.45 -4.66
C ILE A 152 -20.18 -0.30 -4.55
N LYS A 153 -20.34 -1.34 -5.38
CA LYS A 153 -21.49 -2.24 -5.39
C LYS A 153 -21.00 -3.68 -5.26
N ILE A 154 -21.49 -4.41 -4.26
CA ILE A 154 -21.23 -5.83 -4.03
C ILE A 154 -22.59 -6.53 -3.97
N PRO A 155 -22.95 -7.32 -5.00
CA PRO A 155 -24.22 -8.04 -5.04
C PRO A 155 -24.25 -9.22 -4.07
N ASN A 156 -25.46 -9.78 -3.85
CA ASN A 156 -25.64 -11.07 -3.18
C ASN A 156 -25.05 -12.22 -4.00
#